data_AF-A0A0M9WBX3-F1
#
_entry.id   AF-A0A0M9WBX3-F1
#
_cell.length_a   1.000
_cell.length_b   1.000
_cell.length_c   1.000
_cell.angle_alpha   90.00
_cell.angle_beta   90.00
_cell.angle_gamma   90.00
#
_symmetry.space_group_name_H-M   'P 1'
#
loop_
_entity.id
_entity.type
_entity.pdbx_description
1 polymer ?
#
loop_
_entity_poly.entity_id
_entity_poly.type
_entity_poly.pdbx_seq_one_letter_code
_entity_poly.pdbx_strand_id
1 'polypeptide(L)'
;MICLHCEDKNGRYPTRAYPTPKQIKQTANKPKVKGPEHRPIISKMSLADLKVGGLYVILQARQEPPEPNEFYWGLYLHSDAGGGMAYHVVDTGSGLRPEHEYTGGIFNTPLLTGLFRIADITRPLHPFVDRVIRSYDSSLNCPGRSSNSKFWVLNVLALLIQPTATGWLPVNCHNLPILEQEIRDWGNRMSQGRCIYQRPKPIGSSTICGLPEWKTQRELSIYISQEI
;
A
#
# COMPACT_ATOMS: atom_id res chain seq x y z
N MET A 1 -6.77 11.33 7.65
CA MET A 1 -8.16 11.09 8.09
C MET A 1 -8.26 9.61 8.32
N ILE A 2 -8.35 9.21 9.59
CA ILE A 2 -8.28 7.81 10.06
C ILE A 2 -9.59 7.11 9.69
N CYS A 3 -9.54 5.86 9.21
CA CYS A 3 -10.73 5.01 9.01
C CYS A 3 -11.43 4.81 10.36
N LEU A 4 -12.41 5.66 10.67
CA LEU A 4 -13.18 5.62 11.93
C LEU A 4 -14.44 4.75 11.84
N HIS A 5 -14.57 3.84 10.87
CA HIS A 5 -15.78 3.03 10.69
C HIS A 5 -15.50 1.54 10.45
N CYS A 6 -14.54 0.98 11.18
CA CYS A 6 -14.37 -0.47 11.32
C CYS A 6 -14.51 -0.90 12.79
N GLU A 7 -15.51 -0.38 13.50
CA GLU A 7 -15.98 -0.99 14.74
C GLU A 7 -17.20 -1.85 14.42
N ASP A 8 -17.03 -3.17 14.42
CA ASP A 8 -18.16 -4.09 14.47
C ASP A 8 -18.48 -4.40 15.94
N LYS A 9 -19.52 -3.73 16.46
CA LYS A 9 -20.14 -4.13 17.72
C LYS A 9 -21.11 -5.27 17.41
N ASN A 10 -20.67 -6.47 17.77
CA ASN A 10 -21.40 -7.74 17.92
C ASN A 10 -20.99 -8.80 16.90
N GLY A 11 -19.96 -9.56 17.28
CA GLY A 11 -19.71 -10.88 16.70
C GLY A 11 -20.96 -11.74 16.77
N ARG A 12 -21.57 -11.99 15.61
CA ARG A 12 -22.50 -13.09 15.29
C ARG A 12 -22.76 -13.06 13.79
N TYR A 13 -22.22 -14.03 13.04
CA TYR A 13 -22.65 -14.30 11.67
C TYR A 13 -24.10 -14.81 11.67
N PRO A 14 -25.04 -14.23 10.90
CA PRO A 14 -26.25 -14.93 10.51
C PRO A 14 -26.03 -15.62 9.17
N THR A 15 -26.10 -16.95 9.19
CA THR A 15 -26.40 -17.76 8.01
C THR A 15 -27.75 -17.32 7.43
N ARG A 16 -27.80 -16.94 6.14
CA ARG A 16 -29.08 -16.96 5.42
C ARG A 16 -28.92 -17.24 3.93
N ALA A 17 -29.73 -18.21 3.52
CA ALA A 17 -29.95 -18.74 2.19
C ALA A 17 -30.31 -17.67 1.15
N TYR A 18 -29.87 -17.91 -0.09
CA TYR A 18 -30.29 -17.19 -1.29
C TYR A 18 -31.78 -17.44 -1.59
N PRO A 19 -32.61 -16.41 -1.87
CA PRO A 19 -33.86 -16.59 -2.56
C PRO A 19 -33.68 -16.47 -4.08
N THR A 20 -34.31 -17.39 -4.80
CA THR A 20 -34.41 -17.46 -6.27
C THR A 20 -35.32 -16.37 -6.86
N PRO A 21 -35.20 -16.03 -8.17
CA PRO A 21 -35.92 -14.93 -8.79
C PRO A 21 -37.31 -15.34 -9.27
N LYS A 22 -38.35 -14.59 -8.88
CA LYS A 22 -39.66 -14.62 -9.57
C LYS A 22 -40.20 -13.21 -9.83
N GLN A 23 -40.29 -12.94 -11.13
CA GLN A 23 -41.32 -12.21 -11.90
C GLN A 23 -41.77 -10.78 -11.53
N ILE A 24 -41.44 -9.92 -12.51
CA ILE A 24 -42.01 -8.65 -12.97
C ILE A 24 -43.52 -8.49 -12.71
N LYS A 25 -43.90 -7.35 -12.11
CA LYS A 25 -45.12 -6.60 -12.48
C LYS A 25 -44.83 -5.09 -12.48
N GLN A 26 -45.03 -4.46 -13.64
CA GLN A 26 -45.05 -3.02 -13.84
C GLN A 26 -46.32 -2.42 -13.25
N THR A 27 -46.21 -1.30 -12.52
CA THR A 27 -47.32 -0.32 -12.41
C THR A 27 -46.78 1.11 -12.23
N ALA A 28 -47.26 1.98 -13.14
CA ALA A 28 -47.63 3.38 -13.02
C ALA A 28 -46.67 4.46 -12.45
N ASN A 29 -46.41 5.44 -13.33
CA ASN A 29 -45.76 6.73 -13.15
C ASN A 29 -46.32 7.60 -12.01
N LYS A 30 -45.41 8.17 -11.21
CA LYS A 30 -45.58 9.46 -10.50
C LYS A 30 -44.33 10.33 -10.72
N PRO A 31 -44.45 11.60 -11.11
CA PRO A 31 -43.28 12.47 -11.25
C PRO A 31 -42.76 12.88 -9.87
N LYS A 32 -41.55 12.44 -9.53
CA LYS A 32 -40.86 12.81 -8.29
C LYS A 32 -39.94 13.99 -8.58
N VAL A 33 -40.26 15.14 -8.01
CA VAL A 33 -39.43 16.35 -8.01
C VAL A 33 -38.05 16.00 -7.45
N LYS A 34 -37.00 16.18 -8.26
CA LYS A 34 -35.61 15.96 -7.85
C LYS A 34 -35.14 17.13 -6.98
N GLY A 35 -35.06 16.92 -5.67
CA GLY A 35 -34.20 17.73 -4.79
C GLY A 35 -32.72 17.54 -5.16
N PRO A 36 -31.82 18.42 -4.71
CA PRO A 36 -30.41 18.36 -5.05
C PRO A 36 -29.82 17.05 -4.55
N GLU A 37 -29.45 16.21 -5.52
CA GLU A 37 -28.72 14.97 -5.32
C GLU A 37 -27.37 15.32 -4.67
N HIS A 38 -27.26 15.11 -3.36
CA HIS A 38 -25.97 15.00 -2.68
C HIS A 38 -25.26 13.78 -3.29
N ARG A 39 -24.55 14.00 -4.40
CA ARG A 39 -23.55 13.04 -4.86
C ARG A 39 -22.53 12.93 -3.74
N PRO A 40 -22.33 11.73 -3.15
CA PRO A 40 -21.15 11.52 -2.34
C PRO A 40 -19.96 11.87 -3.23
N ILE A 41 -19.12 12.79 -2.78
CA ILE A 41 -17.84 13.07 -3.41
C ILE A 41 -17.04 11.77 -3.26
N ILE A 42 -17.12 10.89 -4.25
CA ILE A 42 -16.24 9.74 -4.37
C ILE A 42 -14.87 10.36 -4.60
N SER A 43 -14.11 10.53 -3.51
CA SER A 43 -12.71 10.91 -3.59
C SER A 43 -12.00 9.84 -4.42
N LYS A 44 -11.74 10.15 -5.70
CA LYS A 44 -10.84 9.37 -6.53
C LYS A 44 -9.48 9.47 -5.86
N MET A 45 -9.00 8.37 -5.27
CA MET A 45 -7.59 8.36 -4.95
C MET A 45 -6.81 8.43 -6.24
N SER A 46 -5.88 9.37 -6.23
CA SER A 46 -4.99 9.63 -7.34
C SER A 46 -3.57 9.46 -6.82
N LEU A 47 -2.62 9.33 -7.74
CA LEU A 47 -1.20 9.39 -7.39
C LEU A 47 -0.85 10.66 -6.60
N ALA A 48 -1.66 11.72 -6.67
CA ALA A 48 -1.47 12.93 -5.87
C ALA A 48 -1.64 12.73 -4.35
N ASP A 49 -2.24 11.62 -3.91
CA ASP A 49 -2.32 11.24 -2.49
C ASP A 49 -1.03 10.55 -2.00
N LEU A 50 -0.15 10.15 -2.93
CA LEU A 50 1.17 9.63 -2.62
C LEU A 50 2.17 10.78 -2.53
N LYS A 51 3.09 10.67 -1.57
CA LYS A 51 4.17 11.62 -1.41
C LYS A 51 5.24 11.29 -2.44
N VAL A 52 5.60 12.26 -3.28
CA VAL A 52 6.76 12.15 -4.17
C VAL A 52 8.02 11.88 -3.34
N GLY A 53 8.76 10.85 -3.73
CA GLY A 53 9.89 10.30 -3.00
C GLY A 53 9.51 9.27 -1.93
N GLY A 54 8.22 9.04 -1.67
CA GLY A 54 7.78 8.08 -0.68
C GLY A 54 8.13 6.64 -1.09
N LEU A 55 8.75 5.90 -0.19
CA LEU A 55 8.91 4.45 -0.27
C LEU A 55 7.79 3.79 0.51
N TYR A 56 7.04 2.92 -0.17
CA TYR A 56 5.87 2.22 0.36
C TYR A 56 6.08 0.72 0.31
N VAL A 57 5.59 0.01 1.32
CA VAL A 57 5.35 -1.43 1.25
C VAL A 57 3.99 -1.65 0.59
N ILE A 58 3.97 -2.47 -0.46
CA ILE A 58 2.76 -2.91 -1.14
C ILE A 58 2.25 -4.14 -0.39
N LEU A 59 0.99 -4.12 0.03
CA LEU A 59 0.32 -5.31 0.56
C LEU A 59 -0.79 -5.73 -0.40
N GLN A 60 -0.75 -6.99 -0.85
CA GLN A 60 -1.83 -7.63 -1.61
C GLN A 60 -2.29 -8.86 -0.85
N ALA A 61 -3.60 -9.07 -0.72
CA ALA A 61 -4.11 -10.32 -0.17
C ALA A 61 -3.76 -11.49 -1.10
N ARG A 62 -3.41 -12.64 -0.54
CA ARG A 62 -3.11 -13.85 -1.33
C ARG A 62 -4.33 -14.48 -1.99
N GLN A 63 -5.50 -14.27 -1.40
CA GLN A 63 -6.75 -14.90 -1.83
C GLN A 63 -7.97 -14.11 -1.37
N GLU A 64 -9.14 -14.59 -1.79
CA GLU A 64 -10.45 -14.04 -1.47
C GLU A 64 -11.34 -15.15 -0.86
N PRO A 65 -11.80 -15.00 0.40
CA PRO A 65 -11.58 -13.88 1.31
C PRO A 65 -10.13 -13.82 1.86
N PRO A 66 -9.62 -12.64 2.25
CA PRO A 66 -8.27 -12.51 2.79
C PRO A 66 -8.07 -13.29 4.09
N GLU A 67 -6.96 -14.02 4.19
CA GLU A 67 -6.51 -14.65 5.43
C GLU A 67 -5.64 -13.69 6.25
N PRO A 68 -5.77 -13.68 7.59
CA PRO A 68 -4.91 -12.87 8.44
C PRO A 68 -3.42 -13.18 8.23
N ASN A 69 -2.60 -12.13 8.15
CA ASN A 69 -1.15 -12.17 7.94
C ASN A 69 -0.67 -12.72 6.57
N GLU A 70 -1.60 -13.21 5.75
CA GLU A 70 -1.29 -13.81 4.45
C GLU A 70 -1.35 -12.78 3.33
N PHE A 71 -0.26 -12.02 3.24
CA PHE A 71 -0.06 -11.01 2.20
C PHE A 71 1.08 -11.39 1.27
N TYR A 72 0.95 -11.02 0.01
CA TYR A 72 2.08 -10.75 -0.86
C TYR A 72 2.62 -9.35 -0.56
N TRP A 73 3.95 -9.23 -0.53
CA TRP A 73 4.67 -8.01 -0.15
C TRP A 73 5.49 -7.53 -1.34
N GLY A 74 5.44 -6.23 -1.59
CA GLY A 74 6.27 -5.56 -2.58
C GLY A 74 6.79 -4.22 -2.04
N LEU A 75 7.57 -3.52 -2.85
CA LEU A 75 7.97 -2.14 -2.57
C LEU A 75 7.51 -1.24 -3.72
N TYR A 76 7.15 0.00 -3.40
CA TYR A 76 6.83 1.03 -4.38
C TYR A 76 7.56 2.31 -4.03
N LEU A 77 8.48 2.76 -4.89
CA LEU A 77 9.12 4.06 -4.79
C LEU A 77 8.39 5.04 -5.70
N HIS A 78 7.57 5.92 -5.12
CA HIS A 78 6.81 6.92 -5.87
C HIS A 78 7.74 8.04 -6.33
N SER A 79 8.04 8.12 -7.62
CA SER A 79 9.12 8.97 -8.15
C SER A 79 8.66 10.37 -8.52
N ASP A 80 7.43 10.52 -9.01
CA ASP A 80 6.85 11.77 -9.50
C ASP A 80 5.32 11.67 -9.57
N ALA A 81 4.64 12.76 -9.99
CA ALA A 81 3.18 12.82 -10.06
C ALA A 81 2.56 11.79 -11.04
N GLY A 82 3.33 11.27 -12.00
CA GLY A 82 2.90 10.28 -12.99
C GLY A 82 3.06 8.84 -12.54
N GLY A 83 3.90 8.56 -11.54
CA GLY A 83 4.09 7.20 -11.04
C GLY A 83 5.40 6.98 -10.31
N GLY A 84 5.84 5.72 -10.32
CA GLY A 84 6.98 5.26 -9.57
C GLY A 84 7.36 3.83 -9.92
N MET A 85 8.47 3.36 -9.37
CA MET A 85 8.95 1.99 -9.57
C MET A 85 8.31 1.06 -8.55
N ALA A 86 7.57 0.06 -9.03
CA ALA A 86 7.08 -1.07 -8.26
C ALA A 86 8.10 -2.22 -8.33
N TYR A 87 8.39 -2.82 -7.18
CA TYR A 87 9.34 -3.92 -7.03
C TYR A 87 8.66 -5.12 -6.38
N HIS A 88 8.66 -6.24 -7.10
CA HIS A 88 7.97 -7.48 -6.75
C HIS A 88 8.91 -8.67 -6.97
N VAL A 89 8.67 -9.78 -6.26
CA VAL A 89 9.25 -11.10 -6.55
C VAL A 89 8.15 -12.14 -6.64
N VAL A 90 7.89 -12.64 -7.85
CA VAL A 90 6.78 -13.56 -8.13
C VAL A 90 7.23 -14.99 -7.93
N ASP A 91 6.41 -15.79 -7.23
CA ASP A 91 6.61 -17.23 -7.13
C ASP A 91 6.16 -17.91 -8.43
N THR A 92 7.07 -18.67 -9.03
CA THR A 92 6.88 -19.39 -10.30
C THR A 92 6.64 -20.90 -10.10
N GLY A 93 6.58 -21.37 -8.85
CA GLY A 93 6.57 -22.80 -8.51
C GLY A 93 7.96 -23.45 -8.54
N SER A 94 8.88 -22.94 -9.38
CA SER A 94 10.30 -23.34 -9.39
C SER A 94 11.20 -22.41 -8.56
N GLY A 95 10.63 -21.36 -7.97
CA GLY A 95 11.36 -20.33 -7.23
C GLY A 95 10.80 -18.93 -7.47
N LEU A 96 11.48 -17.93 -6.92
CA LEU A 96 11.13 -16.52 -7.08
C LEU A 96 11.79 -15.92 -8.32
N ARG A 97 11.07 -15.03 -9.01
CA ARG A 97 11.58 -14.23 -10.12
C ARG A 97 11.33 -12.74 -9.84
N PRO A 98 12.32 -11.85 -10.04
CA PRO A 98 12.10 -10.42 -9.88
C PRO A 98 11.17 -9.91 -10.98
N GLU A 99 10.21 -9.08 -10.60
CA GLU A 99 9.36 -8.30 -11.50
C GLU A 99 9.36 -6.86 -11.03
N HIS A 100 9.99 -5.99 -11.81
CA HIS A 100 10.18 -4.59 -11.47
C HIS A 100 9.68 -3.74 -12.63
N GLU A 101 8.73 -2.85 -12.36
CA GLU A 101 8.10 -2.03 -13.40
C GLU A 101 7.85 -0.61 -12.93
N TYR A 102 8.02 0.36 -13.84
CA TYR A 102 7.52 1.70 -13.61
C TYR A 102 6.02 1.72 -13.89
N THR A 103 5.23 2.21 -12.94
CA THR A 103 3.77 2.24 -13.06
C THR A 103 3.16 3.47 -12.39
N GLY A 104 2.22 4.10 -13.11
CA GLY A 104 1.23 5.04 -12.54
C GLY A 104 -0.06 4.34 -12.12
N GLY A 105 -0.18 3.04 -12.38
CA GLY A 105 -1.36 2.22 -12.15
C GLY A 105 -1.35 1.44 -10.85
N ILE A 106 -0.52 1.80 -9.86
CA ILE A 106 -0.31 1.00 -8.64
C ILE A 106 -1.61 0.65 -7.89
N PHE A 107 -2.64 1.50 -7.94
CA PHE A 107 -3.94 1.24 -7.33
C PHE A 107 -4.83 0.27 -8.11
N ASN A 108 -4.47 -0.05 -9.36
CA ASN A 108 -5.19 -1.03 -10.19
C ASN A 108 -4.69 -2.46 -9.97
N THR A 109 -3.64 -2.62 -9.16
CA THR A 109 -3.09 -3.92 -8.78
C THR A 109 -4.18 -4.84 -8.18
N PRO A 110 -4.35 -6.07 -8.70
CA PRO A 110 -5.32 -7.03 -8.18
C PRO A 110 -5.09 -7.36 -6.70
N LEU A 111 -6.18 -7.55 -5.96
CA LEU A 111 -6.18 -7.85 -4.52
C LEU A 111 -5.33 -6.89 -3.67
N LEU A 112 -5.05 -5.68 -4.15
CA LEU A 112 -4.31 -4.68 -3.38
C LEU A 112 -5.06 -4.39 -2.08
N THR A 113 -4.45 -4.72 -0.95
CA THR A 113 -4.91 -4.33 0.38
C THR A 113 -4.63 -2.86 0.62
N GLY A 114 -3.44 -2.38 0.23
CA GLY A 114 -3.09 -0.97 0.26
C GLY A 114 -1.58 -0.73 0.16
N LEU A 115 -1.19 0.54 0.33
CA LEU A 115 0.21 0.99 0.33
C LEU A 115 0.58 1.53 1.71
N PHE A 116 1.71 1.10 2.26
CA PHE A 116 2.16 1.51 3.61
C PHE A 116 3.49 2.24 3.54
N ARG A 117 3.48 3.56 3.74
CA ARG A 117 4.69 4.40 3.65
C ARG A 117 5.66 4.11 4.79
N ILE A 118 6.94 3.95 4.48
CA ILE A 118 8.00 3.65 5.46
C ILE A 118 9.18 4.62 5.40
N ALA A 119 9.39 5.33 4.30
CA ALA A 119 10.47 6.31 4.18
C ALA A 119 10.15 7.40 3.15
N ASP A 120 10.91 8.49 3.21
CA ASP A 120 10.96 9.55 2.20
C ASP A 120 12.36 9.64 1.61
N ILE A 121 12.48 9.21 0.36
CA ILE A 121 13.74 9.17 -0.36
C ILE A 121 13.83 10.40 -1.26
N THR A 122 14.84 11.22 -1.03
CA THR A 122 15.13 12.35 -1.91
C THR A 122 15.53 11.86 -3.31
N ARG A 123 15.14 12.61 -4.34
CA ARG A 123 15.33 12.20 -5.75
C ARG A 123 16.77 11.80 -6.11
N PRO A 124 17.84 12.49 -5.66
CA PRO A 124 19.21 12.09 -5.96
C PRO A 124 19.59 10.68 -5.45
N LEU A 125 18.86 10.15 -4.47
CA LEU A 125 19.12 8.86 -3.84
C LEU A 125 18.30 7.72 -4.45
N HIS A 126 17.38 8.01 -5.38
CA HIS A 126 16.58 6.99 -6.06
C HIS A 126 17.44 5.93 -6.76
N PRO A 127 18.51 6.27 -7.50
CA PRO A 127 19.37 5.26 -8.14
C PRO A 127 20.12 4.38 -7.13
N PHE A 128 20.44 4.91 -5.95
CA PHE A 128 21.03 4.11 -4.87
C PHE A 128 20.03 3.12 -4.31
N VAL A 129 18.81 3.59 -3.98
CA VAL A 129 17.74 2.74 -3.45
C VAL A 129 17.34 1.66 -4.46
N ASP A 130 17.18 1.99 -5.74
CA ASP A 130 16.90 1.02 -6.80
C ASP A 130 17.96 -0.10 -6.85
N ARG A 131 19.25 0.27 -6.81
CA ARG A 131 20.35 -0.70 -6.77
C ARG A 131 20.32 -1.61 -5.55
N VAL A 132 20.00 -1.06 -4.37
CA VAL A 132 19.90 -1.85 -3.14
C VAL A 132 18.70 -2.81 -3.20
N ILE A 133 17.54 -2.36 -3.70
CA ILE A 133 16.37 -3.24 -3.84
C ILE A 133 16.68 -4.41 -4.78
N ARG A 134 17.35 -4.14 -5.90
CA ARG A 134 17.73 -5.13 -6.92
C ARG A 134 18.93 -5.99 -6.54
N SER A 135 19.58 -5.75 -5.39
CA SER A 135 20.81 -6.48 -5.02
C SER A 135 20.57 -7.97 -4.79
N TYR A 136 19.33 -8.38 -4.55
CA TYR A 136 18.95 -9.77 -4.32
C TYR A 136 18.48 -10.50 -5.58
N ASP A 137 18.27 -9.83 -6.71
CA ASP A 137 17.66 -10.39 -7.93
C ASP A 137 18.35 -11.67 -8.41
N SER A 138 19.69 -11.67 -8.42
CA SER A 138 20.51 -12.82 -8.85
C SER A 138 20.65 -13.92 -7.79
N SER A 139 20.17 -13.69 -6.56
CA SER A 139 20.33 -14.60 -5.42
C SER A 139 19.01 -15.00 -4.75
N LEU A 140 17.88 -14.74 -5.41
CA LEU A 140 16.55 -15.05 -4.87
C LEU A 140 16.37 -16.56 -4.57
N ASN A 141 16.98 -17.42 -5.39
CA ASN A 141 16.80 -18.88 -5.34
C ASN A 141 18.03 -19.63 -4.79
N CYS A 142 18.92 -18.94 -4.07
CA CYS A 142 20.07 -19.60 -3.43
C CYS A 142 19.59 -20.62 -2.36
N PRO A 143 20.17 -21.84 -2.32
CA PRO A 143 19.82 -22.83 -1.30
C PRO A 143 19.96 -22.29 0.13
N GLY A 144 19.02 -22.64 1.00
CA GLY A 144 19.01 -22.22 2.41
C GLY A 144 18.39 -20.84 2.68
N ARG A 145 17.85 -20.16 1.66
CA ARG A 145 17.12 -18.90 1.81
C ARG A 145 15.60 -19.13 1.76
N SER A 146 14.83 -18.37 2.54
CA SER A 146 13.36 -18.45 2.48
C SER A 146 12.83 -17.84 1.18
N SER A 147 12.02 -18.62 0.45
CA SER A 147 11.47 -18.26 -0.86
C SER A 147 10.09 -17.61 -0.75
N ASN A 148 9.98 -16.48 -0.05
CA ASN A 148 8.73 -15.71 -0.07
C ASN A 148 8.97 -14.19 -0.18
N SER A 149 7.97 -13.50 -0.71
CA SER A 149 8.01 -12.05 -1.00
C SER A 149 8.25 -11.20 0.25
N LYS A 150 7.67 -11.57 1.40
CA LYS A 150 7.86 -10.86 2.66
C LYS A 150 9.30 -10.93 3.11
N PHE A 151 9.90 -12.12 3.09
CA PHE A 151 11.30 -12.33 3.45
C PHE A 151 12.24 -11.54 2.52
N TRP A 152 11.95 -11.51 1.22
CA TRP A 152 12.68 -10.64 0.29
C TRP A 152 12.60 -9.15 0.67
N VAL A 153 11.38 -8.62 0.93
CA VAL A 153 11.21 -7.23 1.37
C VAL A 153 12.01 -6.96 2.64
N LEU A 154 11.91 -7.81 3.65
CA LEU A 154 12.62 -7.60 4.93
C LEU A 154 14.14 -7.62 4.77
N ASN A 155 14.71 -8.44 3.89
CA ASN A 155 16.15 -8.43 3.60
C ASN A 155 16.58 -7.14 2.89
N VAL A 156 15.79 -6.68 1.92
CA VAL A 156 16.03 -5.39 1.25
C VAL A 156 15.99 -4.25 2.27
N LEU A 157 15.00 -4.24 3.16
CA LEU A 157 14.90 -3.23 4.21
C LEU A 157 16.07 -3.31 5.20
N ALA A 158 16.59 -4.50 5.50
CA ALA A 158 17.77 -4.66 6.35
C ALA A 158 19.02 -3.96 5.79
N LEU A 159 19.14 -3.88 4.47
CA LEU A 159 20.19 -3.09 3.79
C LEU A 159 19.88 -1.59 3.82
N LEU A 160 18.63 -1.20 3.61
CA LEU A 160 18.21 0.21 3.59
C LEU A 160 18.18 0.87 4.98
N ILE A 161 18.23 0.09 6.06
CA ILE A 161 18.36 0.58 7.44
C ILE A 161 19.84 0.69 7.86
N GLN A 162 20.79 0.27 7.02
CA GLN A 162 22.19 0.54 7.30
C GLN A 162 22.53 2.00 6.98
N PRO A 163 23.33 2.67 7.83
CA PRO A 163 23.86 3.98 7.49
C PRO A 163 24.76 3.87 6.26
N THR A 164 24.57 4.79 5.33
CA THR A 164 25.48 4.97 4.18
C THR A 164 26.84 5.50 4.63
N ALA A 165 27.83 5.50 3.75
CA ALA A 165 29.17 6.05 4.04
C ALA A 165 29.13 7.53 4.48
N THR A 166 28.08 8.28 4.13
CA THR A 166 27.86 9.67 4.54
C THR A 166 27.03 9.80 5.82
N GLY A 167 26.74 8.70 6.51
CA GLY A 167 25.92 8.65 7.73
C GLY A 167 24.42 8.81 7.50
N TRP A 168 23.97 8.94 6.25
CA TRP A 168 22.54 9.05 5.92
C TRP A 168 21.87 7.68 5.99
N LEU A 169 20.64 7.66 6.49
CA LEU A 169 19.84 6.47 6.69
C LEU A 169 18.62 6.49 5.75
N PRO A 170 18.58 5.62 4.72
CA PRO A 170 17.47 5.59 3.77
C PRO A 170 16.11 5.29 4.39
N VAL A 171 16.09 4.37 5.35
CA VAL A 171 14.89 3.96 6.06
C VAL A 171 15.16 4.12 7.55
N ASN A 172 14.56 5.14 8.16
CA ASN A 172 14.77 5.49 9.57
C ASN A 172 13.93 4.62 10.53
N CYS A 173 13.91 3.29 10.30
CA CYS A 173 13.22 2.33 11.14
C CYS A 173 14.23 1.35 11.72
N HIS A 174 14.62 1.49 12.99
CA HIS A 174 15.72 0.71 13.56
C HIS A 174 15.34 -0.71 14.01
N ASN A 175 14.06 -1.07 13.94
CA ASN A 175 13.56 -2.36 14.42
C ASN A 175 12.66 -3.02 13.38
N LEU A 176 13.27 -3.85 12.52
CA LEU A 176 12.56 -4.58 11.47
C LEU A 176 11.47 -5.51 12.00
N PRO A 177 11.66 -6.29 13.09
CA PRO A 177 10.57 -7.07 13.67
C PRO A 177 9.35 -6.23 14.08
N ILE A 178 9.56 -5.06 14.68
CA ILE A 178 8.45 -4.15 15.04
C ILE A 178 7.80 -3.56 13.77
N LEU A 179 8.59 -3.23 12.75
CA LEU A 179 8.05 -2.75 11.46
C LEU A 179 7.21 -3.82 10.76
N GLU A 180 7.69 -5.07 10.73
CA GLU A 180 6.93 -6.20 10.18
C GLU A 180 5.59 -6.33 10.90
N GLN A 181 5.59 -6.26 12.24
CA GLN A 181 4.38 -6.34 13.05
C GLN A 181 3.42 -5.18 12.73
N GLU A 182 3.92 -3.95 12.68
CA GLU A 182 3.11 -2.76 12.36
C GLU A 182 2.43 -2.88 10.99
N ILE A 183 3.19 -3.30 9.97
CA ILE A 183 2.69 -3.49 8.61
C ILE A 183 1.63 -4.60 8.59
N ARG A 184 1.86 -5.73 9.26
CA ARG A 184 0.90 -6.85 9.34
C ARG A 184 -0.39 -6.43 10.02
N ASP A 185 -0.30 -5.77 11.18
CA ASP A 185 -1.48 -5.33 11.93
C ASP A 185 -2.30 -4.32 11.12
N TRP A 186 -1.61 -3.39 10.44
CA TRP A 186 -2.28 -2.48 9.52
C TRP A 186 -2.94 -3.23 8.37
N GLY A 187 -2.23 -4.15 7.71
CA GLY A 187 -2.75 -4.97 6.62
C GLY A 187 -4.00 -5.77 7.01
N ASN A 188 -3.98 -6.41 8.18
CA ASN A 188 -5.11 -7.17 8.72
C ASN A 188 -6.34 -6.28 8.93
N ARG A 189 -6.17 -5.08 9.49
CA ARG A 189 -7.29 -4.13 9.65
C ARG A 189 -7.87 -3.69 8.30
N MET A 190 -7.02 -3.53 7.30
CA MET A 190 -7.43 -3.08 5.96
C MET A 190 -7.98 -4.22 5.08
N SER A 191 -7.71 -5.49 5.42
CA SER A 191 -8.22 -6.66 4.69
C SER A 191 -9.51 -7.24 5.28
N GLN A 192 -9.94 -6.79 6.45
CA GLN A 192 -11.16 -7.26 7.11
C GLN A 192 -12.43 -6.91 6.32
N GLY A 193 -13.31 -7.91 6.15
CA GLY A 193 -14.65 -7.75 5.59
C GLY A 193 -14.63 -7.18 4.16
N ARG A 194 -15.38 -6.10 3.94
CA ARG A 194 -15.49 -5.46 2.61
C ARG A 194 -14.35 -4.49 2.29
N CYS A 195 -13.40 -4.27 3.21
CA CYS A 195 -12.34 -3.28 3.04
C CYS A 195 -11.43 -3.58 1.84
N ILE A 196 -11.22 -4.86 1.50
CA ILE A 196 -10.47 -5.22 0.29
C ILE A 196 -11.15 -4.76 -1.00
N TYR A 197 -12.47 -4.59 -1.04
CA TYR A 197 -13.17 -4.06 -2.22
C TYR A 197 -13.40 -2.55 -2.15
N GLN A 198 -13.06 -1.92 -1.03
CA GLN A 198 -13.23 -0.48 -0.89
C GLN A 198 -12.36 0.26 -1.90
N ARG A 199 -13.00 1.24 -2.51
CA ARG A 199 -12.36 2.28 -3.29
C ARG A 199 -12.67 3.60 -2.60
N PRO A 200 -11.67 4.44 -2.37
CA PRO A 200 -10.27 4.26 -2.73
C PRO A 200 -9.51 3.25 -1.85
N LYS A 201 -8.35 2.79 -2.33
CA LYS A 201 -7.48 1.84 -1.61
C LYS A 201 -6.72 2.56 -0.50
N PRO A 202 -6.60 1.99 0.71
CA PRO A 202 -6.00 2.70 1.84
C PRO A 202 -4.50 2.94 1.65
N ILE A 203 -4.05 4.11 2.11
CA ILE A 203 -2.65 4.48 2.24
C ILE A 203 -2.35 4.64 3.73
N GLY A 204 -1.42 3.85 4.25
CA GLY A 204 -0.91 3.94 5.61
C GLY A 204 0.45 4.63 5.67
N SER A 205 0.91 4.93 6.87
CA SER A 205 2.26 5.40 7.13
C SER A 205 2.76 4.82 8.45
N SER A 206 4.02 4.43 8.48
CA SER A 206 4.66 3.93 9.68
C SER A 206 4.75 5.03 10.74
N THR A 207 4.45 4.63 11.97
CA THR A 207 4.60 5.46 13.18
C THR A 207 5.97 5.30 13.84
N ILE A 208 6.72 4.25 13.48
CA ILE A 208 8.01 3.92 14.07
C ILE A 208 9.21 4.31 13.20
N CYS A 209 8.97 4.70 11.94
CA CYS A 209 10.00 5.03 10.96
C CYS A 209 10.41 6.52 10.93
N GLY A 210 10.00 7.32 11.92
CA GLY A 210 10.35 8.73 12.01
C GLY A 210 9.92 9.57 10.79
N LEU A 211 8.81 9.21 10.15
CA LEU A 211 8.30 9.94 8.99
C LEU A 211 7.82 11.34 9.40
N PRO A 212 8.18 12.40 8.67
CA PRO A 212 7.64 13.74 8.93
C PRO A 212 6.14 13.77 8.62
N GLU A 213 5.40 14.57 9.39
CA GLU A 213 4.01 14.87 9.06
C GLU A 213 3.95 15.56 7.69
N TRP A 214 3.30 14.91 6.72
CA TRP A 214 3.35 15.34 5.33
C TRP A 214 2.58 16.65 5.06
N LYS A 215 1.68 17.06 5.97
CA LYS A 215 0.95 18.33 5.85
C LYS A 215 1.84 19.55 6.07
N THR A 216 2.84 19.44 6.94
CA THR A 216 3.77 20.54 7.28
C THR A 216 4.74 20.86 6.14
N GLN A 217 5.03 19.90 5.25
CA GLN A 217 5.93 20.12 4.10
C GLN A 217 5.31 20.96 2.97
N ARG A 218 3.98 20.95 2.80
CA ARG A 218 3.32 21.87 1.85
C ARG A 218 3.42 23.32 2.31
N GLU A 219 3.36 23.56 3.62
CA GLU A 219 3.51 24.90 4.21
C GLU A 219 4.96 25.39 4.12
N LEU A 220 5.95 24.51 4.38
CA LEU A 220 7.37 24.85 4.23
C LEU A 220 7.80 25.09 2.77
N SER A 221 7.22 24.36 1.81
CA SER A 221 7.50 24.58 0.38
C SER A 221 6.96 25.92 -0.13
N ILE A 222 5.90 26.46 0.49
CA ILE A 222 5.40 27.80 0.15
C ILE A 222 6.35 28.87 0.68
N TYR A 223 6.91 28.69 1.88
CA TYR A 223 7.86 29.64 2.47
C TYR A 223 9.21 29.70 1.75
N ILE A 224 9.78 28.55 1.34
CA ILE A 224 11.07 28.52 0.65
C ILE A 224 10.98 29.11 -0.77
N SER A 225 9.79 29.09 -1.38
CA SER A 225 9.57 29.68 -2.73
C SER A 225 9.35 31.19 -2.71
N GLN A 226 9.35 31.84 -1.53
CA GLN A 226 9.19 33.29 -1.37
C GLN A 226 10.52 34.00 -1.03
N GLU A 227 11.61 33.26 -0.85
CA GLU A 227 12.95 33.80 -0.56
C GLU A 227 13.97 33.60 -1.72
N ILE A 228 13.50 33.38 -2.94
CA ILE A 228 14.33 33.42 -4.17
C ILE A 228 13.77 34.42 -5.15
#